data_AF-A0A8H3M8G0-F1
#
_entry.id   AF-A0A8H3M8G0-F1
#
_cell.length_a   1.000
_cell.length_b   1.000
_cell.length_c   1.000
_cell.angle_alpha   90.00
_cell.angle_beta   90.00
_cell.angle_gamma   90.00
#
_symmetry.space_group_name_H-M   'P 1'
#
loop_
_entity.id
_entity.type
_entity.pdbx_description
1 polymer ?
#
loop_
_entity_poly.entity_id
_entity_poly.type
_entity_poly.pdbx_seq_one_letter_code
_entity_poly.pdbx_strand_id
1 'polypeptide(L)'
;MVLLMLVAIGDDGTARAIVASGDDGTARAIVASGDGGIARTVVASGDDGIARTVVASGDDGTARAIIAIGDDGVVFGDGGIARAIVASDDDGTAHAIVANGDDGTTHAIVASGDGGIARAIVTSGDDGTAHAIVASDDDGIARAIVASGDDGIARAIVTSGDEGTTRTVVASGDDARAIVASVATCDCGALDKQLIIVKYKKYNRKKKLYRHEHTDLLPYTVLYKSCDDLNELSI
;
A
#
# COMPACT_ATOMS: atom_id res chain seq x y z
N MET A 1 17.11 5.49 -22.92
CA MET A 1 16.77 4.30 -23.75
C MET A 1 15.47 3.69 -23.22
N VAL A 2 14.56 3.20 -24.07
CA VAL A 2 13.31 2.56 -23.61
C VAL A 2 13.38 1.05 -23.82
N LEU A 3 13.20 0.28 -22.76
CA LEU A 3 13.10 -1.17 -22.78
C LEU A 3 11.68 -1.59 -22.43
N LEU A 4 11.07 -2.43 -23.27
CA LEU A 4 9.74 -2.98 -23.06
C LEU A 4 9.78 -4.50 -23.18
N MET A 5 9.28 -5.21 -22.17
CA MET A 5 9.13 -6.66 -22.17
C MET A 5 7.68 -7.06 -21.96
N LEU A 6 7.17 -7.98 -22.78
CA LEU A 6 5.86 -8.60 -22.61
C LEU A 6 6.04 -10.10 -22.45
N VAL A 7 5.44 -10.68 -21.41
CA VAL A 7 5.41 -12.13 -21.17
C VAL A 7 3.99 -12.52 -20.79
N ALA A 8 3.42 -13.46 -21.53
CA ALA A 8 2.13 -14.06 -21.22
C ALA A 8 2.24 -15.58 -21.37
N ILE A 9 1.80 -16.32 -20.36
CA ILE A 9 1.73 -17.79 -20.37
C ILE A 9 0.29 -18.19 -20.05
N GLY A 10 -0.14 -19.34 -20.59
CA GLY A 10 -1.44 -19.92 -20.26
C GLY A 10 -1.53 -20.44 -18.83
N ASP A 11 -2.59 -21.21 -18.58
CA ASP A 11 -2.96 -21.74 -17.27
C ASP A 11 -1.86 -22.63 -16.68
N ASP A 12 -1.79 -22.64 -15.34
CA ASP A 12 -0.74 -23.30 -14.53
C ASP A 12 0.70 -22.86 -14.87
N GLY A 13 0.83 -21.85 -15.73
CA GLY A 13 2.07 -21.35 -16.26
C GLY A 13 2.88 -20.56 -15.24
N THR A 14 4.16 -20.34 -15.56
CA THR A 14 4.99 -19.39 -14.81
C THR A 14 5.58 -18.36 -15.77
N ALA A 15 5.04 -17.14 -15.72
CA ALA A 15 5.52 -16.00 -16.47
C ALA A 15 6.54 -15.21 -15.63
N ARG A 16 7.74 -14.98 -16.19
CA ARG A 16 8.81 -14.24 -15.52
C ARG A 16 9.46 -13.22 -16.45
N ALA A 17 9.68 -12.02 -15.95
CA ALA A 17 10.47 -11.00 -16.61
C ALA A 17 11.40 -10.30 -15.63
N ILE A 18 12.58 -9.93 -16.09
CA ILE A 18 13.49 -9.01 -15.41
C ILE A 18 13.87 -7.95 -16.44
N VAL A 19 13.57 -6.69 -16.14
CA VAL A 19 13.78 -5.57 -17.06
C VAL A 19 14.59 -4.52 -16.31
N ALA A 20 15.72 -4.13 -16.87
CA ALA A 20 16.55 -3.07 -16.32
C ALA A 20 16.97 -2.11 -17.44
N SER A 21 16.91 -0.81 -17.16
CA SER A 21 17.56 0.22 -17.98
C SER A 21 18.61 0.95 -17.17
N GLY A 22 19.61 1.54 -17.83
CA GLY A 22 20.55 2.45 -17.18
C GLY A 22 19.90 3.79 -16.83
N ASP A 23 20.75 4.75 -16.47
CA ASP A 23 20.42 6.13 -16.12
C ASP A 23 19.60 6.82 -17.22
N ASP A 24 18.68 7.69 -16.84
CA ASP A 24 17.68 8.33 -17.72
C ASP A 24 16.85 7.33 -18.56
N GLY A 25 16.90 6.05 -18.18
CA GLY A 25 16.30 4.95 -18.90
C GLY A 25 14.84 4.76 -18.53
N THR A 26 14.05 4.23 -19.45
CA THR A 26 12.70 3.76 -19.15
C THR A 26 12.64 2.24 -19.25
N ALA A 27 12.37 1.57 -18.16
CA ALA A 27 12.14 0.13 -18.09
C ALA A 27 10.64 -0.16 -17.95
N ARG A 28 10.10 -1.00 -18.84
CA ARG A 28 8.68 -1.38 -18.83
C ARG A 28 8.51 -2.88 -18.94
N ALA A 29 7.64 -3.45 -18.10
CA ALA A 29 7.25 -4.85 -18.22
C ALA A 29 5.73 -5.03 -18.11
N ILE A 30 5.19 -5.99 -18.87
CA ILE A 30 3.86 -6.53 -18.68
C ILE A 30 4.02 -8.05 -18.56
N VAL A 31 3.63 -8.62 -17.42
CA VAL A 31 3.78 -10.05 -17.14
C VAL A 31 2.44 -10.63 -16.70
N ALA A 32 1.95 -11.61 -17.44
CA ALA A 32 0.67 -12.25 -17.18
C ALA A 32 0.77 -13.78 -17.18
N SER A 33 -0.02 -14.43 -16.34
CA SER A 33 -0.25 -15.89 -16.38
C SER A 33 -1.76 -16.17 -16.32
N GLY A 34 -2.19 -17.27 -16.92
CA GLY A 34 -3.56 -17.78 -16.79
C GLY A 34 -3.87 -18.32 -15.39
N ASP A 35 -5.00 -19.02 -15.26
CA ASP A 35 -5.53 -19.54 -13.99
C ASP A 35 -4.55 -20.51 -13.33
N GLY A 36 -4.46 -20.50 -12.00
CA GLY A 36 -3.47 -21.24 -11.21
C GLY A 36 -2.01 -20.80 -11.45
N GLY A 37 -1.80 -19.83 -12.34
CA GLY A 37 -0.49 -19.44 -12.83
C GLY A 37 0.25 -18.45 -11.92
N ILE A 38 1.56 -18.34 -12.15
CA ILE A 38 2.44 -17.46 -11.39
C ILE A 38 3.07 -16.43 -12.33
N ALA A 39 2.71 -15.16 -12.15
CA ALA A 39 3.31 -14.02 -12.82
C ALA A 39 4.27 -13.28 -11.88
N ARG A 40 5.54 -13.15 -12.28
CA ARG A 40 6.56 -12.44 -11.50
C ARG A 40 7.37 -11.49 -12.36
N THR A 41 7.55 -10.27 -11.88
CA THR A 41 8.42 -9.30 -12.54
C THR A 41 9.34 -8.60 -11.56
N VAL A 42 10.51 -8.23 -12.07
CA VAL A 42 11.39 -7.24 -11.46
C VAL A 42 11.68 -6.19 -12.53
N VAL A 43 11.37 -4.93 -12.24
CA VAL A 43 11.65 -3.80 -13.14
C VAL A 43 12.51 -2.80 -12.40
N ALA A 44 13.61 -2.36 -13.01
CA ALA A 44 14.47 -1.34 -12.44
C ALA A 44 14.92 -0.34 -13.50
N SER A 45 15.15 0.91 -13.10
CA SER A 45 15.95 1.85 -13.89
C SER A 45 17.11 2.40 -13.05
N GLY A 46 18.08 3.03 -13.71
CA GLY A 46 19.10 3.84 -13.03
C GLY A 46 18.55 5.20 -12.63
N ASP A 47 19.46 6.07 -12.18
CA ASP A 47 19.16 7.43 -11.70
C ASP A 47 18.32 8.21 -12.71
N ASP A 48 17.37 9.02 -12.21
CA ASP A 48 16.39 9.79 -12.99
C ASP A 48 15.55 8.95 -13.99
N GLY A 49 15.60 7.63 -13.85
CA GLY A 49 14.91 6.70 -14.72
C GLY A 49 13.46 6.42 -14.32
N ILE A 50 12.74 5.77 -15.23
CA ILE A 50 11.33 5.41 -15.04
C ILE A 50 11.14 3.90 -15.19
N ALA A 51 10.75 3.23 -14.10
CA ALA A 51 10.40 1.83 -14.05
C ALA A 51 8.87 1.69 -13.92
N ARG A 52 8.24 1.03 -14.90
CA ARG A 52 6.78 0.79 -14.91
C ARG A 52 6.48 -0.68 -15.11
N THR A 53 5.49 -1.19 -14.38
CA THR A 53 5.08 -2.58 -14.56
C THR A 53 3.60 -2.82 -14.39
N VAL A 54 3.12 -3.84 -15.11
CA VAL A 54 1.81 -4.44 -14.89
C VAL A 54 2.01 -5.95 -14.72
N VAL A 55 1.55 -6.50 -13.62
CA VAL A 55 1.56 -7.96 -13.37
C VAL A 55 0.15 -8.45 -13.12
N ALA A 56 -0.23 -9.54 -13.78
CA ALA A 56 -1.54 -10.16 -13.61
C ALA A 56 -1.43 -11.69 -13.51
N SER A 57 -2.28 -12.31 -12.70
CA SER A 57 -2.55 -13.74 -12.75
C SER A 57 -4.05 -13.98 -12.80
N GLY A 58 -4.49 -15.06 -13.44
CA GLY A 58 -5.87 -15.53 -13.37
C GLY A 58 -6.24 -16.09 -12.00
N ASP A 59 -7.37 -16.78 -11.95
CA ASP A 59 -7.99 -17.31 -10.72
C ASP A 59 -7.03 -18.22 -9.97
N ASP A 60 -7.07 -18.19 -8.63
CA ASP A 60 -6.15 -18.91 -7.73
C ASP A 60 -4.66 -18.63 -8.00
N GLY A 61 -4.36 -17.59 -8.78
CA GLY A 61 -3.02 -17.29 -9.27
C GLY A 61 -2.17 -16.47 -8.30
N THR A 62 -0.89 -16.31 -8.64
CA THR A 62 0.02 -15.45 -7.90
C THR A 62 0.66 -14.39 -8.79
N ALA A 63 0.42 -13.12 -8.49
CA ALA A 63 1.03 -11.97 -9.12
C ALA A 63 2.03 -11.29 -8.17
N ARG A 64 3.28 -11.12 -8.60
CA ARG A 64 4.32 -10.43 -7.80
C ARG A 64 5.12 -9.44 -8.64
N ALA A 65 5.20 -8.20 -8.17
CA ALA A 65 6.07 -7.19 -8.73
C ALA A 65 7.07 -6.64 -7.71
N ILE A 66 8.28 -6.41 -8.17
CA ILE A 66 9.29 -5.59 -7.49
C ILE A 66 9.72 -4.51 -8.47
N ILE A 67 9.69 -3.26 -8.04
CA ILE A 67 10.04 -2.09 -8.84
C ILE A 67 11.03 -1.25 -8.05
N ALA A 68 12.15 -0.91 -8.66
CA ALA A 68 13.19 -0.08 -8.07
C ALA A 68 13.55 1.08 -9.01
N ILE A 69 13.59 2.29 -8.46
CA ILE A 69 13.87 3.57 -9.12
C ILE A 69 12.96 3.80 -10.33
N GLY A 70 11.77 4.33 -10.06
CA GLY A 70 10.88 4.99 -11.03
C GLY A 70 9.38 4.85 -10.74
N ASP A 71 8.59 5.63 -11.48
CA ASP A 71 7.18 5.89 -11.17
C ASP A 71 6.21 4.80 -11.64
N ASP A 72 5.39 4.32 -10.69
CA ASP A 72 4.18 3.49 -10.86
C ASP A 72 4.38 1.96 -11.08
N GLY A 73 3.70 1.18 -10.24
CA GLY A 73 3.54 -0.27 -10.34
C GLY A 73 2.09 -0.69 -10.21
N VAL A 74 1.65 -1.64 -11.04
CA VAL A 74 0.30 -2.19 -10.95
C VAL A 74 0.36 -3.71 -10.88
N VAL A 75 -0.32 -4.29 -9.89
CA VAL A 75 -0.41 -5.74 -9.68
C VAL A 75 -1.86 -6.14 -9.48
N PHE A 76 -2.34 -7.05 -10.31
CA PHE A 76 -3.66 -7.66 -10.23
C PHE A 76 -3.53 -9.16 -9.98
N GLY A 77 -4.40 -9.73 -9.16
CA GLY A 77 -4.63 -11.17 -9.07
C GLY A 77 -6.12 -11.44 -9.03
N ASP A 78 -6.51 -12.69 -9.24
CA ASP A 78 -7.87 -13.16 -8.96
C ASP A 78 -7.80 -14.41 -8.07
N GLY A 79 -8.65 -14.51 -7.06
CA GLY A 79 -8.75 -15.64 -6.11
C GLY A 79 -7.48 -16.08 -5.36
N GLY A 80 -6.37 -15.35 -5.45
CA GLY A 80 -5.05 -15.84 -5.01
C GLY A 80 -4.20 -14.82 -4.23
N ILE A 81 -2.99 -14.52 -4.71
CA ILE A 81 -2.06 -13.62 -4.03
C ILE A 81 -1.53 -12.55 -5.00
N ALA A 82 -1.75 -11.27 -4.67
CA ALA A 82 -1.15 -10.13 -5.36
C ALA A 82 -0.19 -9.37 -4.43
N ARG A 83 1.06 -9.16 -4.87
CA ARG A 83 2.08 -8.44 -4.10
C ARG A 83 2.86 -7.44 -4.93
N ALA A 84 3.03 -6.22 -4.42
CA ALA A 84 3.93 -5.23 -4.99
C ALA A 84 4.92 -4.70 -3.95
N ILE A 85 6.16 -4.49 -4.38
CA ILE A 85 7.16 -3.71 -3.67
C ILE A 85 7.63 -2.64 -4.65
N VAL A 86 7.46 -1.37 -4.30
CA VAL A 86 7.83 -0.23 -5.13
C VAL A 86 8.66 0.74 -4.29
N ALA A 87 9.86 1.07 -4.76
CA ALA A 87 10.73 2.02 -4.11
C ALA A 87 11.30 3.03 -5.12
N SER A 88 11.37 4.29 -4.71
CA SER A 88 12.07 5.36 -5.41
C SER A 88 13.09 6.01 -4.49
N ASP A 89 14.08 6.67 -5.10
CA ASP A 89 15.10 7.43 -4.39
C ASP A 89 14.56 8.81 -3.96
N ASP A 90 15.45 9.69 -3.51
CA ASP A 90 15.16 11.07 -3.10
C ASP A 90 14.46 11.85 -4.23
N ASP A 91 13.52 12.71 -3.86
CA ASP A 91 12.61 13.45 -4.74
C ASP A 91 11.78 12.58 -5.73
N GLY A 92 11.93 11.26 -5.66
CA GLY A 92 11.29 10.29 -6.53
C GLY A 92 9.81 10.08 -6.21
N THR A 93 9.09 9.44 -7.14
CA THR A 93 7.69 9.06 -6.91
C THR A 93 7.52 7.55 -6.99
N ALA A 94 7.24 6.93 -5.85
CA ALA A 94 6.83 5.53 -5.76
C ALA A 94 5.30 5.44 -5.71
N HIS A 95 4.71 4.71 -6.66
CA HIS A 95 3.26 4.49 -6.66
C HIS A 95 2.95 3.02 -6.92
N ALA A 96 2.05 2.43 -6.13
CA ALA A 96 1.56 1.08 -6.36
C ALA A 96 0.02 1.02 -6.35
N ILE A 97 -0.53 0.25 -7.28
CA ILE A 97 -1.92 -0.20 -7.25
C ILE A 97 -1.90 -1.72 -7.18
N VAL A 98 -2.41 -2.29 -6.09
CA VAL A 98 -2.47 -3.74 -5.88
C VAL A 98 -3.91 -4.13 -5.63
N ALA A 99 -4.45 -4.98 -6.50
CA ALA A 99 -5.82 -5.45 -6.38
C ALA A 99 -5.89 -6.96 -6.50
N ASN A 100 -6.84 -7.56 -5.79
CA ASN A 100 -7.18 -8.97 -5.90
C ASN A 100 -8.69 -9.17 -5.76
N GLY A 101 -9.19 -10.27 -6.29
CA GLY A 101 -10.59 -10.69 -6.19
C GLY A 101 -11.01 -11.09 -4.77
N ASP A 102 -12.17 -11.73 -4.70
CA ASP A 102 -12.74 -12.31 -3.47
C ASP A 102 -11.81 -13.41 -2.93
N ASP A 103 -11.81 -13.61 -1.61
CA ASP A 103 -10.89 -14.50 -0.87
C ASP A 103 -9.38 -14.19 -1.06
N GLY A 104 -9.06 -13.18 -1.88
CA GLY A 104 -7.71 -12.85 -2.27
C GLY A 104 -6.90 -12.21 -1.15
N THR A 105 -5.58 -12.28 -1.29
CA THR A 105 -4.65 -11.56 -0.42
C THR A 105 -3.86 -10.53 -1.22
N THR A 106 -3.93 -9.26 -0.81
CA THR A 106 -3.13 -8.16 -1.36
C THR A 106 -2.12 -7.60 -0.36
N HIS A 107 -0.89 -7.41 -0.82
CA HIS A 107 0.14 -6.70 -0.08
C HIS A 107 0.87 -5.67 -0.94
N ALA A 108 1.00 -4.45 -0.46
CA ALA A 108 1.89 -3.45 -1.04
C ALA A 108 2.88 -2.92 0.01
N ILE A 109 4.13 -2.77 -0.40
CA ILE A 109 5.14 -1.97 0.29
C ILE A 109 5.57 -0.88 -0.68
N VAL A 110 5.38 0.38 -0.31
CA VAL A 110 5.72 1.54 -1.14
C VAL A 110 6.58 2.49 -0.33
N ALA A 111 7.78 2.81 -0.82
CA ALA A 111 8.72 3.68 -0.13
C ALA A 111 9.30 4.73 -1.07
N SER A 112 9.62 5.92 -0.55
CA SER A 112 10.36 6.94 -1.26
C SER A 112 11.38 7.60 -0.32
N GLY A 113 12.49 8.07 -0.88
CA GLY A 113 13.49 8.86 -0.16
C GLY A 113 13.03 10.27 0.22
N ASP A 114 13.98 11.11 0.63
CA ASP A 114 13.75 12.48 1.12
C ASP A 114 13.06 13.34 0.06
N GLY A 115 12.11 14.19 0.44
CA GLY A 115 11.31 15.04 -0.47
C GLY A 115 10.38 14.26 -1.41
N GLY A 116 10.44 12.93 -1.40
CA GLY A 116 9.75 12.07 -2.34
C GLY A 116 8.28 11.81 -2.03
N ILE A 117 7.63 11.05 -2.90
CA ILE A 117 6.20 10.75 -2.82
C ILE A 117 5.98 9.24 -2.88
N ALA A 118 5.49 8.65 -1.79
CA ALA A 118 5.04 7.28 -1.74
C ALA A 118 3.50 7.18 -1.73
N ARG A 119 2.91 6.48 -2.70
CA ARG A 119 1.47 6.27 -2.80
C ARG A 119 1.09 4.81 -3.00
N ALA A 120 0.16 4.29 -2.22
CA ALA A 120 -0.41 2.97 -2.43
C ALA A 120 -1.93 3.00 -2.51
N ILE A 121 -2.48 2.20 -3.43
CA ILE A 121 -3.90 1.82 -3.45
C ILE A 121 -3.93 0.29 -3.37
N VAL A 122 -4.50 -0.26 -2.31
CA VAL A 122 -4.50 -1.70 -2.05
C VAL A 122 -5.91 -2.18 -1.74
N THR A 123 -6.45 -3.07 -2.58
CA THR A 123 -7.85 -3.50 -2.48
C THR A 123 -7.99 -5.00 -2.59
N SER A 124 -8.84 -5.61 -1.76
CA SER A 124 -9.31 -6.98 -1.93
C SER A 124 -10.82 -7.03 -2.05
N GLY A 125 -11.35 -8.08 -2.68
CA GLY A 125 -12.77 -8.41 -2.69
C GLY A 125 -13.32 -8.84 -1.32
N ASP A 126 -14.49 -9.47 -1.35
CA ASP A 126 -15.17 -10.04 -0.18
C ASP A 126 -14.33 -11.14 0.45
N ASP A 127 -14.36 -11.26 1.77
CA ASP A 127 -13.53 -12.17 2.60
C ASP A 127 -12.01 -12.00 2.45
N GLY A 128 -11.56 -11.13 1.54
CA GLY A 128 -10.17 -10.92 1.21
C GLY A 128 -9.39 -10.11 2.25
N THR A 129 -8.07 -10.06 2.09
CA THR A 129 -7.20 -9.27 2.96
C THR A 129 -6.37 -8.26 2.18
N ALA A 130 -6.35 -7.02 2.66
CA ALA A 130 -5.61 -5.91 2.08
C ALA A 130 -4.63 -5.30 3.08
N HIS A 131 -3.34 -5.31 2.72
CA HIS A 131 -2.27 -4.80 3.56
C HIS A 131 -1.39 -3.81 2.81
N ALA A 132 -1.25 -2.60 3.34
CA ALA A 132 -0.31 -1.62 2.82
C ALA A 132 0.67 -1.14 3.90
N ILE A 133 1.94 -1.04 3.51
CA ILE A 133 2.96 -0.27 4.22
C ILE A 133 3.43 0.81 3.26
N VAL A 134 3.29 2.07 3.66
CA VAL A 134 3.69 3.22 2.83
C VAL A 134 4.58 4.13 3.67
N ALA A 135 5.77 4.42 3.17
CA ALA A 135 6.74 5.24 3.88
C ALA A 135 7.31 6.31 2.94
N SER A 136 7.57 7.49 3.46
CA SER A 136 8.47 8.46 2.85
C SER A 136 9.46 8.90 3.91
N ASP A 137 10.65 9.33 3.51
CA ASP A 137 11.61 9.92 4.44
C ASP A 137 11.28 11.41 4.69
N ASP A 138 12.27 12.24 5.03
CA ASP A 138 12.06 13.61 5.48
C ASP A 138 11.48 14.48 4.37
N ASP A 139 10.68 15.50 4.70
CA ASP A 139 9.94 16.37 3.78
C ASP A 139 8.98 15.64 2.80
N GLY A 140 8.86 14.32 2.93
CA GLY A 140 8.19 13.45 1.98
C GLY A 140 6.68 13.32 2.19
N ILE A 141 6.00 12.75 1.19
CA ILE A 141 4.56 12.54 1.21
C ILE A 141 4.23 11.05 1.13
N ALA A 142 3.66 10.50 2.20
CA ALA A 142 3.18 9.12 2.23
C ALA A 142 1.64 9.05 2.18
N ARG A 143 1.08 8.32 1.22
CA ARG A 143 -0.37 8.16 1.06
C ARG A 143 -0.80 6.72 0.84
N ALA A 144 -1.79 6.27 1.59
CA ALA A 144 -2.40 4.96 1.35
C ALA A 144 -3.92 5.03 1.27
N ILE A 145 -4.48 4.29 0.32
CA ILE A 145 -5.89 3.91 0.27
C ILE A 145 -5.92 2.39 0.39
N VAL A 146 -6.55 1.86 1.42
CA VAL A 146 -6.65 0.41 1.64
C VAL A 146 -8.11 0.02 1.81
N ALA A 147 -8.59 -0.96 1.05
CA ALA A 147 -9.97 -1.41 1.14
C ALA A 147 -10.09 -2.94 1.07
N SER A 148 -11.13 -3.46 1.69
CA SER A 148 -11.53 -4.86 1.61
C SER A 148 -13.06 -4.93 1.62
N GLY A 149 -13.62 -5.95 0.97
CA GLY A 149 -15.06 -6.21 0.89
C GLY A 149 -15.70 -6.60 2.22
N ASP A 150 -16.84 -7.27 2.14
CA ASP A 150 -17.55 -7.79 3.32
C ASP A 150 -16.71 -8.90 4.01
N ASP A 151 -16.80 -9.00 5.34
CA ASP A 151 -16.06 -9.96 6.19
C ASP A 151 -14.50 -9.93 6.13
N GLY A 152 -13.91 -9.16 5.21
CA GLY A 152 -12.48 -9.10 4.99
C GLY A 152 -11.69 -8.23 5.97
N ILE A 153 -10.39 -8.05 5.69
CA ILE A 153 -9.46 -7.33 6.57
C ILE A 153 -8.66 -6.29 5.78
N ALA A 154 -8.75 -5.02 6.18
CA ALA A 154 -7.95 -3.93 5.63
C ALA A 154 -6.96 -3.38 6.69
N ARG A 155 -5.67 -3.34 6.36
CA ARG A 155 -4.59 -2.86 7.24
C ARG A 155 -3.68 -1.90 6.52
N ALA A 156 -3.48 -0.73 7.11
CA ALA A 156 -2.55 0.28 6.60
C ALA A 156 -1.58 0.74 7.69
N ILE A 157 -0.29 0.79 7.34
CA ILE A 157 0.75 1.48 8.09
C ILE A 157 1.30 2.56 7.15
N VAL A 158 1.22 3.82 7.56
CA VAL A 158 1.70 4.95 6.76
C VAL A 158 2.61 5.83 7.59
N THR A 159 3.84 6.06 7.14
CA THR A 159 4.84 6.83 7.87
C THR A 159 5.47 7.91 7.01
N SER A 160 5.82 9.04 7.60
CA SER A 160 6.74 10.01 7.00
C SER A 160 7.80 10.45 8.00
N GLY A 161 8.97 10.82 7.50
CA GLY A 161 10.01 11.49 8.28
C GLY A 161 9.63 12.91 8.70
N ASP A 162 10.63 13.67 9.12
CA ASP A 162 10.48 15.01 9.68
C ASP A 162 9.92 15.99 8.64
N GLU A 163 8.99 16.83 9.08
CA GLU A 163 8.23 17.77 8.22
C GLU A 163 7.40 17.09 7.11
N GLY A 164 7.41 15.76 7.05
CA GLY A 164 6.66 14.96 6.09
C GLY A 164 5.15 14.94 6.34
N THR A 165 4.41 14.57 5.30
CA THR A 165 2.94 14.50 5.33
C THR A 165 2.44 13.09 5.11
N THR A 166 1.61 12.59 6.03
CA THR A 166 0.88 11.32 5.85
C THR A 166 -0.61 11.51 5.56
N ARG A 167 -1.17 10.70 4.66
CA ARG A 167 -2.62 10.58 4.47
C ARG A 167 -3.05 9.13 4.27
N THR A 168 -4.01 8.69 5.08
CA THR A 168 -4.47 7.30 5.04
C THR A 168 -5.98 7.22 5.03
N VAL A 169 -6.49 6.47 4.07
CA VAL A 169 -7.91 6.10 3.96
C VAL A 169 -7.98 4.59 4.06
N VAL A 170 -8.77 4.08 4.99
CA VAL A 170 -9.07 2.65 5.08
C VAL A 170 -10.58 2.45 5.08
N ALA A 171 -11.06 1.59 4.19
CA ALA A 171 -12.46 1.23 4.03
C ALA A 171 -12.65 -0.28 4.22
N SER A 172 -13.82 -0.68 4.70
CA SER A 172 -14.18 -2.08 4.94
C SER A 172 -15.68 -2.26 4.75
N GLY A 173 -16.09 -3.44 4.29
CA GLY A 173 -17.49 -3.86 4.23
C GLY A 173 -18.14 -4.03 5.61
N ASP A 174 -19.39 -4.50 5.62
CA ASP A 174 -20.30 -4.41 6.78
C ASP A 174 -19.81 -5.20 8.02
N ASP A 175 -19.21 -6.38 7.80
CA ASP A 175 -18.68 -7.26 8.85
C ASP A 175 -17.13 -7.33 8.87
N ALA A 176 -16.49 -6.52 8.04
CA ALA A 176 -15.04 -6.49 7.86
C ALA A 176 -14.28 -5.68 8.93
N ARG A 177 -12.96 -5.92 9.03
CA ARG A 177 -12.06 -5.27 10.01
C ARG A 177 -11.08 -4.30 9.34
N ALA A 178 -11.14 -3.03 9.74
CA ALA A 178 -10.17 -2.01 9.36
C ALA A 178 -9.19 -1.69 10.50
N ILE A 179 -7.88 -1.64 10.19
CA ILE A 179 -6.81 -1.27 11.12
C ILE A 179 -5.92 -0.22 10.45
N VAL A 180 -5.70 0.91 11.12
CA VAL A 180 -4.89 2.02 10.59
C VAL A 180 -3.89 2.49 11.62
N ALA A 181 -2.62 2.55 11.22
CA ALA A 181 -1.57 3.29 11.89
C ALA A 181 -1.03 4.35 10.92
N SER A 182 -0.96 5.60 11.38
CA SER A 182 -0.32 6.67 10.61
C SER A 182 0.51 7.56 11.51
N VAL A 183 1.76 7.79 11.12
CA VAL A 183 2.77 8.53 11.90
C VAL A 183 3.47 9.52 10.97
N ALA A 184 3.54 10.78 11.37
CA ALA A 184 4.46 11.76 10.79
C ALA A 184 5.32 12.28 11.93
N THR A 185 6.64 12.25 11.77
CA THR A 185 7.54 12.88 12.74
C THR A 185 7.69 14.37 12.40
N CYS A 186 7.94 15.18 13.41
CA CYS A 186 8.21 16.59 13.24
C CYS A 186 9.19 16.99 14.34
N ASP A 187 10.40 17.37 13.95
CA ASP A 187 11.40 17.90 14.87
C ASP A 187 11.06 19.36 15.21
N CYS A 188 10.05 19.55 16.05
CA CYS A 188 9.61 20.89 16.46
C CYS A 188 10.39 21.40 17.69
N GLY A 189 11.72 21.32 17.71
CA GLY A 189 12.64 22.13 18.55
C GLY A 189 12.43 22.21 20.08
N ALA A 190 11.44 21.53 20.66
CA ALA A 190 11.15 21.47 22.09
C ALA A 190 10.15 20.34 22.39
N LEU A 191 10.70 19.24 22.93
CA LEU A 191 10.04 18.02 23.39
C LEU A 191 9.48 17.13 22.26
N ASP A 192 10.19 16.03 22.01
CA ASP A 192 9.79 14.87 21.19
C ASP A 192 8.31 14.52 21.39
N LYS A 193 7.47 14.93 20.43
CA LYS A 193 6.05 14.56 20.39
C LYS A 193 5.80 13.68 19.18
N GLN A 194 5.93 12.37 19.37
CA GLN A 194 5.43 11.37 18.44
C GLN A 194 3.89 11.42 18.43
N LEU A 195 3.29 11.83 17.30
CA LEU A 195 1.84 11.77 17.12
C LEU A 195 1.46 10.40 16.53
N ILE A 196 1.06 9.47 17.38
CA ILE A 196 0.53 8.16 16.95
C ILE A 196 -0.99 8.28 16.81
N ILE A 197 -1.51 8.36 15.58
CA ILE A 197 -2.96 8.27 15.32
C ILE A 197 -3.30 6.81 15.06
N VAL A 198 -3.78 6.11 16.10
CA VAL A 198 -4.36 4.76 15.97
C VAL A 198 -5.87 4.90 15.81
N LYS A 199 -6.40 4.63 14.60
CA LYS A 199 -7.85 4.51 14.40
C LYS A 199 -8.26 3.05 14.53
N TYR A 200 -9.05 2.75 15.56
CA TYR A 200 -9.61 1.42 15.81
C TYR A 200 -11.12 1.40 15.57
N LYS A 201 -11.62 0.39 14.85
CA LYS A 201 -13.05 0.07 14.78
C LYS A 201 -13.26 -1.40 15.16
N LYS A 202 -14.03 -1.63 16.24
CA LYS A 202 -14.59 -2.95 16.58
C LYS A 202 -16.09 -2.87 16.37
N TYR A 203 -16.59 -3.46 15.29
CA TYR A 203 -18.00 -3.73 15.19
C TYR A 203 -18.32 -4.95 16.05
N ASN A 204 -19.04 -4.74 17.15
CA ASN A 204 -19.80 -5.82 17.74
C ASN A 204 -21.11 -5.26 18.29
N ARG A 205 -22.23 -5.72 17.73
CA ARG A 205 -23.59 -5.20 18.00
C ARG A 205 -23.99 -5.40 19.46
N LYS A 206 -23.99 -4.34 20.28
CA LYS A 206 -25.04 -4.10 21.30
C LYS A 206 -25.35 -2.61 21.43
N LYS A 207 -26.57 -2.25 21.02
CA LYS A 207 -27.18 -0.92 21.02
C LYS A 207 -26.95 -0.14 22.33
N LYS A 208 -26.24 0.99 22.28
CA LYS A 208 -26.52 2.17 23.13
C LYS A 208 -26.25 3.44 22.33
N LEU A 209 -27.31 4.22 22.16
CA LEU A 209 -27.35 5.50 21.46
C LEU A 209 -26.61 6.55 22.32
N TYR A 210 -25.54 7.14 21.81
CA TYR A 210 -24.99 8.37 22.39
C TYR A 210 -25.01 9.45 21.33
N ARG A 211 -25.78 10.50 21.63
CA ARG A 211 -25.90 11.73 20.84
C ARG A 211 -24.70 12.62 21.16
N HIS A 212 -23.96 13.02 20.12
CA HIS A 212 -23.05 14.16 20.19
C HIS A 212 -23.39 15.10 19.05
N GLU A 213 -23.93 16.27 19.39
CA GLU A 213 -24.24 17.35 18.47
C GLU A 213 -23.00 18.22 18.27
N HIS A 214 -22.37 18.06 17.12
CA HIS A 214 -21.75 19.16 16.37
C HIS A 214 -21.68 18.70 14.90
N THR A 215 -22.73 19.06 14.16
CA THR A 215 -22.87 19.13 12.69
C THR A 215 -22.02 18.15 11.85
N ASP A 216 -22.67 17.02 11.55
CA ASP A 216 -22.64 16.23 10.32
C ASP A 216 -21.29 15.91 9.66
N LEU A 217 -20.69 14.81 10.12
CA LEU A 217 -20.35 13.59 9.34
C LEU A 217 -19.89 12.49 10.35
N LEU A 218 -20.65 11.39 10.43
CA LEU A 218 -20.58 10.24 11.37
C LEU A 218 -19.20 9.52 11.43
N PRO A 219 -18.97 8.54 12.34
CA PRO A 219 -18.65 8.63 13.76
C PRO A 219 -17.20 8.16 14.01
N TYR A 220 -16.25 9.09 14.10
CA TYR A 220 -14.84 8.79 14.34
C TYR A 220 -14.49 8.99 15.82
N THR A 221 -13.90 7.99 16.47
CA THR A 221 -13.13 8.23 17.71
C THR A 221 -11.68 8.47 17.30
N VAL A 222 -11.25 9.73 17.39
CA VAL A 222 -9.84 10.12 17.25
C VAL A 222 -9.20 10.01 18.64
N LEU A 223 -8.27 9.07 18.82
CA LEU A 223 -7.42 9.05 20.02
C LEU A 223 -6.18 9.89 19.72
N TYR A 224 -6.12 11.09 20.30
CA TYR A 224 -4.89 11.86 20.42
C TYR A 224 -4.16 11.33 21.65
N LYS A 225 -2.89 10.93 21.54
CA LYS A 225 -2.08 10.55 22.71
C LYS A 225 -0.73 11.25 22.62
N SER A 226 -0.48 12.11 23.61
CA SER A 226 0.82 12.76 23.89
C SER A 226 1.79 11.69 24.43
N CYS A 227 3.09 11.83 24.14
CA CYS A 227 4.17 10.89 24.52
C CYS A 227 4.25 10.55 26.02
N ASP A 228 3.63 11.32 26.91
CA ASP A 228 3.71 11.10 28.36
C ASP A 228 3.05 9.79 28.85
N ASP A 229 2.19 9.16 28.04
CA ASP A 229 1.38 8.00 28.44
C ASP A 229 1.81 6.66 27.78
N LEU A 230 3.07 6.54 27.32
CA LEU A 230 3.61 5.36 26.63
C LEU A 230 3.87 4.13 27.53
N ASN A 231 3.67 4.23 28.85
CA ASN A 231 3.97 3.13 29.79
C ASN A 231 2.88 2.04 29.93
N GLU A 232 1.78 2.10 29.17
CA GLU A 232 0.68 1.12 29.28
C GLU A 232 0.37 0.33 27.99
N LEU A 233 1.35 0.16 27.08
CA LEU A 233 1.21 -0.76 25.95
C LEU A 233 1.80 -2.15 26.29
N SER A 234 1.02 -2.97 26.99
CA SER A 234 1.20 -4.43 26.94
C SER A 234 0.42 -5.00 25.75
N ILE A 235 1.15 -5.69 24.85
CA ILE A 235 0.67 -6.44 23.67
C ILE A 235 -0.49 -7.38 24.03
#